data_AF-A0A4S8J939-F1
#
_entry.id   AF-A0A4S8J939-F1
#
_cell.length_a   1.000
_cell.length_b   1.000
_cell.length_c   1.000
_cell.angle_alpha   90.00
_cell.angle_beta   90.00
_cell.angle_gamma   90.00
#
_symmetry.space_group_name_H-M   'P 1'
#
loop_
_entity.id
_entity.type
_entity.pdbx_description
1 polymer ?
#
loop_
_entity_poly.entity_id
_entity_poly.type
_entity_poly.pdbx_seq_one_letter_code
_entity_poly.pdbx_strand_id
1 'polypeptide(L)' 'MEINALARGYLINADGIIEQTFSPGKYSLELCSVAYGKLWRFDTEGLPADLIRRYLTLEH' A
#
# COMPACT_ATOMS: atom_id res chain seq x y z
N MET A 1 3.21 9.18 14.58
CA MET A 1 3.23 7.71 14.83
C MET A 1 1.97 7.20 15.52
N GLU A 2 1.20 8.05 16.22
CA GLU A 2 -0.04 7.70 16.93
C GLU A 2 -1.09 7.01 16.04
N ILE A 3 -1.42 7.60 14.88
CA ILE A 3 -2.42 7.01 13.98
C ILE A 3 -2.00 5.62 13.45
N ASN A 4 -0.71 5.41 13.17
CA ASN A 4 -0.22 4.10 12.73
C ASN A 4 -0.24 3.08 13.87
N ALA A 5 -0.05 3.52 15.12
CA ALA A 5 -0.20 2.64 16.28
C ALA A 5 -1.67 2.23 16.47
N LEU A 6 -2.60 3.18 16.39
CA LEU A 6 -4.04 2.90 16.42
C LEU A 6 -4.48 2.00 15.26
N ALA A 7 -3.94 2.22 14.06
CA ALA A 7 -4.22 1.37 12.91
C ALA A 7 -3.79 -0.08 13.16
N ARG A 8 -2.60 -0.31 13.74
CA ARG A 8 -2.16 -1.66 14.12
C ARG A 8 -2.98 -2.28 15.25
N GLY A 9 -3.63 -1.49 16.09
CA GLY A 9 -4.47 -1.97 17.20
C GLY A 9 -5.91 -2.28 16.81
N TYR A 10 -6.47 -1.57 15.83
CA TYR A 10 -7.92 -1.60 15.54
C TYR A 10 -8.30 -1.75 14.06
N LEU A 11 -7.40 -1.39 13.13
CA LEU A 11 -7.71 -1.29 11.70
C LEU A 11 -7.17 -2.49 10.90
N ILE A 12 -5.87 -2.76 11.01
CA ILE A 12 -5.14 -3.75 10.20
C ILE A 12 -4.67 -4.97 11.00
N ASN A 13 -5.13 -5.13 12.25
CA ASN A 13 -4.92 -6.34 13.04
C ASN A 13 -5.80 -7.50 12.53
N ALA A 14 -5.48 -8.71 12.99
CA ALA A 14 -6.34 -9.88 12.79
C ALA A 14 -7.74 -9.61 13.32
N ASP A 15 -8.76 -9.99 12.54
CA ASP A 15 -10.17 -9.67 12.79
C ASP A 15 -10.43 -8.16 12.94
N GLY A 16 -9.54 -7.29 12.44
CA GLY A 16 -9.72 -5.84 12.41
C GLY A 16 -10.67 -5.40 11.30
N ILE A 17 -10.94 -4.09 11.24
CA ILE A 17 -11.90 -3.51 10.29
C ILE A 17 -11.55 -3.89 8.83
N ILE A 18 -10.28 -3.84 8.44
CA ILE A 18 -9.87 -4.16 7.05
C ILE A 18 -10.14 -5.62 6.70
N GLU A 19 -9.82 -6.57 7.59
CA GLU A 19 -10.07 -8.00 7.31
C GLU A 19 -11.57 -8.33 7.28
N GLN A 20 -12.42 -7.61 8.01
CA GLN A 20 -13.86 -7.87 8.02
C GLN A 20 -14.62 -7.23 6.86
N THR A 21 -14.11 -6.12 6.30
CA THR A 21 -14.87 -5.29 5.34
C THR A 21 -14.35 -5.37 3.91
N PHE A 22 -13.14 -5.89 3.70
CA PHE A 22 -12.56 -6.07 2.36
C PHE A 22 -12.46 -7.55 1.99
N SER A 23 -12.72 -7.85 0.71
CA SER A 23 -12.76 -9.22 0.17
C SER A 23 -11.50 -10.08 0.43
N PRO A 24 -10.26 -9.54 0.52
CA PRO A 24 -9.09 -10.37 0.82
C PRO A 24 -9.06 -10.94 2.24
N GLY A 25 -9.86 -10.41 3.17
CA GLY A 25 -9.92 -10.90 4.55
C GLY A 25 -8.54 -10.93 5.21
N LYS A 26 -8.21 -12.06 5.84
CA LYS A 26 -6.90 -12.34 6.46
C LYS A 26 -5.68 -12.18 5.55
N TYR A 27 -5.87 -12.13 4.22
CA TYR A 27 -4.79 -11.94 3.25
C TYR A 27 -4.55 -10.45 2.91
N SER A 28 -5.31 -9.51 3.51
CA SER A 28 -5.22 -8.09 3.19
C SER A 28 -3.83 -7.50 3.44
N LEU A 29 -3.20 -7.83 4.58
CA LEU A 29 -1.86 -7.32 4.89
C LEU A 29 -0.75 -8.02 4.07
N GLU A 30 -0.94 -9.31 3.76
CA GLU A 30 -0.02 -10.07 2.89
C GLU A 30 0.03 -9.48 1.48
N LEU A 31 -1.13 -9.09 0.93
CA LEU A 31 -1.21 -8.43 -0.38
C LEU A 31 -0.35 -7.17 -0.42
N CYS A 32 -0.43 -6.33 0.64
CA CYS A 32 0.39 -5.14 0.76
C CYS A 32 1.89 -5.46 0.85
N SER A 33 2.27 -6.53 1.58
CA SER A 33 3.67 -6.97 1.69
C SER A 33 4.23 -7.43 0.34
N VAL A 34 3.44 -8.21 -0.42
CA VAL A 34 3.82 -8.65 -1.77
C VAL A 34 3.95 -7.46 -2.73
N ALA A 35 3.01 -6.52 -2.68
CA ALA A 35 3.08 -5.29 -3.49
C ALA A 35 4.31 -4.46 -3.13
N TYR A 36 4.63 -4.32 -1.84
CA TYR A 36 5.83 -3.62 -1.39
C TYR A 36 7.10 -4.28 -1.93
N GLY A 37 7.24 -5.60 -1.79
CA GLY A 37 8.43 -6.32 -2.25
C GLY A 37 8.60 -6.36 -3.77
N LYS A 38 7.51 -6.26 -4.54
CA LYS A 38 7.55 -6.41 -6.01
C LYS A 38 7.45 -5.09 -6.80
N LEU A 39 6.72 -4.11 -6.28
CA LEU A 39 6.28 -2.95 -7.07
C LEU A 39 6.85 -1.62 -6.56
N TRP A 40 7.06 -1.50 -5.25
CA TRP A 40 7.53 -0.26 -4.61
C TRP A 40 9.01 -0.04 -4.87
N ARG A 41 9.39 1.18 -5.26
CA ARG A 41 10.79 1.58 -5.42
C ARG A 41 10.94 3.07 -5.10
N PHE A 42 11.88 3.39 -4.21
CA PHE A 42 12.11 4.76 -3.77
C PHE A 42 12.34 5.77 -4.91
N ASP A 43 13.07 5.36 -5.95
CA ASP A 43 13.37 6.22 -7.11
C ASP A 43 12.17 6.48 -8.01
N THR A 44 11.07 5.73 -7.87
CA THR A 44 9.85 5.91 -8.65
C THR A 44 8.71 6.60 -7.92
N GLU A 45 8.83 6.88 -6.62
CA GLU A 45 7.75 7.52 -5.84
C GLU A 45 7.68 9.04 -6.05
N GLY A 46 8.71 9.65 -6.64
CA GLY A 46 8.70 11.07 -7.01
C GLY A 46 7.72 11.34 -8.14
N LEU A 47 6.91 12.39 -8.03
CA LEU A 47 5.83 12.72 -8.98
C LEU A 47 6.26 12.67 -10.47
N PRO A 48 7.41 13.24 -10.89
CA PRO A 48 7.81 13.16 -12.30
C PRO A 48 8.04 11.72 -12.77
N ALA A 49 8.79 10.93 -11.99
CA ALA A 49 9.12 9.55 -12.32
C ALA A 49 7.88 8.65 -12.30
N ASP A 50 6.98 8.84 -11.35
CA ASP A 50 5.72 8.11 -11.24
C ASP A 50 4.79 8.35 -12.46
N LEU A 51 4.68 9.61 -12.92
CA LEU A 51 3.87 9.94 -14.10
C LEU A 51 4.44 9.31 -15.38
N ILE A 52 5.77 9.32 -15.57
CA ILE A 52 6.43 8.67 -16.70
C ILE A 52 6.19 7.16 -16.64
N ARG A 53 6.42 6.54 -15.48
CA ARG A 53 6.22 5.10 -15.26
C ARG A 53 4.79 4.63 -15.58
N ARG A 54 3.79 5.48 -15.30
CA ARG A 54 2.37 5.19 -15.56
C ARG A 54 1.91 5.59 -16.97
N TYR A 55 2.83 6.04 -17.83
CA TYR A 55 2.55 6.53 -19.19
C TYR A 55 1.54 7.68 -19.22
N LEU A 56 1.55 8.51 -18.16
CA LEU A 56 0.70 9.70 -18.03
C LEU A 56 1.39 10.97 -18.53
N THR A 57 2.71 10.90 -18.81
CA THR A 57 3.51 11.97 -19.40
C THR A 57 4.66 11.39 -20.24
N LEU A 58 5.34 12.23 -21.02
CA LEU A 58 6.51 11.88 -21.83
C LEU A 58 7.78 12.45 -21.19
N GLU A 59 8.91 11.77 -21.36
CA GLU A 59 10.23 12.34 -21.01
C GLU A 59 10.57 13.47 -22.00
N HIS A 60 10.94 14.63 -21.48
CA HIS A 60 11.35 15.82 -22.24
C HIS A 60 12.84 16.11 -22.04
#